data_AF-A0A4U1IQL1-F1
#
_entry.id   AF-A0A4U1IQL1-F1
#
_cell.length_a   1.000
_cell.length_b   1.000
_cell.length_c   1.000
_cell.angle_alpha   90.00
_cell.angle_beta   90.00
_cell.angle_gamma   90.00
#
_symmetry.space_group_name_H-M   'P 1'
#
loop_
_entity.id
_entity.type
_entity.pdbx_description
1 polymer ?
#
loop_
_entity_poly.entity_id
_entity_poly.type
_entity_poly.pdbx_seq_one_letter_code
_entity_poly.pdbx_strand_id
1 'polypeptide(L)'
;MTRTLLASLLATFVAGCGFIKVGGLPSSVSSSSGEPSEASGSGQASGSGQASGPKSTDKELLELYQSIDYTCCTQTRASGRAFFQKAGVDTTGLFKRGNVDPEWIPGWSNDLSTIELTNALAQGAVNRTWQKQCFADYEDYRKGWASIEEKHRPQLVALRKQGNYYEQASGLNTLLSDVLKEAEQKGLKLHGAHPMTWVGLRYDILVALFQVHRETGHEFALADFVKPVGDQVEKFSRFGRPWSEDKTFDRDVFCAYAEVSGTQRTPKLPDIGGWEPGRDAPARWPVAAARHAEVDKKLQSLQSASAAALVMQEWKVPRLETGTLDREPKAPKLFYTGPYTLTSLQREGAKVVIVGEQRKTEPFNYDCRSTGVIESYDLNNNPVYKRDCKVGSKTSIRIAEVTFADLPASMQLAKGDEITFYGDLSREEKDKSVKQTPAEVVTSRAYAFEGKHLVQVKREGKVVQSF
;
A
#
# COMPACT_ATOMS: atom_id res chain seq x y z
N MET A 1 -44.88 29.20 -1.12
CA MET A 1 -44.19 29.26 0.19
C MET A 1 -42.71 29.36 -0.08
N THR A 2 -42.20 30.56 0.14
CA THR A 2 -40.82 31.03 0.06
C THR A 2 -39.97 30.47 1.22
N ARG A 3 -38.65 30.38 0.98
CA ARG A 3 -37.49 30.29 1.92
C ARG A 3 -36.58 29.09 1.59
N THR A 4 -35.24 29.15 1.55
CA THR A 4 -34.25 30.24 1.68
C THR A 4 -32.91 29.68 1.17
N LEU A 5 -32.15 30.51 0.44
CA LEU A 5 -30.75 30.33 0.08
C LEU A 5 -29.83 30.28 1.31
N LEU A 6 -28.81 29.42 1.29
CA LEU A 6 -27.54 29.72 1.96
C LEU A 6 -26.37 29.27 1.09
N ALA A 7 -25.54 30.25 0.74
CA ALA A 7 -24.28 30.10 0.04
C ALA A 7 -23.17 29.65 1.00
N SER A 8 -22.17 28.93 0.50
CA SER A 8 -20.81 29.00 1.05
C SER A 8 -19.78 28.69 -0.02
N LEU A 9 -18.83 29.61 -0.09
CA LEU A 9 -17.58 29.62 -0.85
C LEU A 9 -16.81 28.30 -0.73
N LEU A 10 -16.24 27.82 -1.84
CA LEU A 10 -14.94 27.15 -1.82
C LEU A 10 -14.11 27.63 -3.01
N ALA A 11 -13.02 28.33 -2.69
CA ALA A 11 -11.92 28.61 -3.60
C ALA A 11 -10.93 27.44 -3.51
N THR A 12 -10.50 26.91 -4.64
CA THR A 12 -9.32 26.04 -4.71
C THR A 12 -8.50 26.39 -5.95
N PHE A 13 -7.23 26.65 -5.67
CA PHE A 13 -6.17 27.00 -6.59
C PHE A 13 -5.93 25.93 -7.66
N VAL A 14 -5.79 26.40 -8.88
CA VAL A 14 -5.18 25.66 -10.00
C VAL A 14 -3.69 25.97 -10.00
N ALA A 15 -2.85 24.97 -9.76
CA ALA A 15 -1.44 24.99 -10.15
C ALA A 15 -0.95 23.55 -10.31
N GLY A 16 -1.06 23.04 -11.54
CA GLY A 16 -0.47 21.79 -11.98
C GLY A 16 0.79 22.02 -12.81
N CYS A 17 1.75 21.13 -12.56
CA CYS A 17 2.74 20.57 -13.51
C CYS A 17 3.88 21.46 -14.04
N GLY A 18 5.09 21.15 -13.58
CA GLY A 18 6.35 21.48 -14.25
C GLY A 18 7.41 20.42 -13.94
N PHE A 19 7.60 19.51 -14.89
CA PHE A 19 8.56 18.40 -14.89
C PHE A 19 10.02 18.88 -14.69
N ILE A 20 10.80 18.23 -13.83
CA ILE A 20 12.27 18.29 -13.88
C ILE A 20 12.78 16.99 -14.48
N LYS A 21 13.46 17.16 -15.62
CA LYS A 21 14.13 16.18 -16.45
C LYS A 21 15.53 15.94 -15.84
N VAL A 22 15.78 14.75 -15.30
CA VAL A 22 17.13 14.35 -14.84
C VAL A 22 17.93 13.96 -16.07
N GLY A 23 18.87 14.82 -16.47
CA GLY A 23 19.77 14.60 -17.60
C GLY A 23 21.19 14.29 -17.11
N GLY A 24 21.77 13.23 -17.69
CA GLY A 24 23.19 13.16 -18.06
C GLY A 24 24.23 13.09 -16.96
N LEU A 25 24.65 11.88 -16.61
CA LEU A 25 26.03 11.61 -16.18
C LEU A 25 26.97 11.76 -17.38
N PRO A 26 28.09 12.49 -17.27
CA PRO A 26 29.28 12.17 -18.02
C PRO A 26 30.29 11.44 -17.11
N SER A 27 30.62 10.24 -17.54
CA SER A 27 31.84 9.53 -17.19
C SER A 27 33.06 10.37 -17.61
N SER A 28 34.04 10.54 -16.73
CA SER A 28 35.43 10.68 -17.16
C SER A 28 36.38 10.01 -16.18
N VAL A 29 36.81 8.84 -16.62
CA VAL A 29 38.02 8.12 -16.24
C VAL A 29 39.22 9.08 -16.28
N SER A 30 40.04 9.07 -15.24
CA SER A 30 41.45 9.48 -15.32
C SER A 30 42.22 8.73 -14.24
N SER A 31 42.81 7.63 -14.69
CA SER A 31 43.90 6.90 -14.07
C SER A 31 45.13 7.80 -13.90
N SER A 32 45.72 7.83 -12.71
CA SER A 32 47.19 7.89 -12.62
C SER A 32 47.69 7.01 -11.48
N SER A 33 48.61 6.15 -11.89
CA SER A 33 49.40 5.17 -11.16
C SER A 33 50.45 5.83 -10.26
N GLY A 34 50.69 5.25 -9.09
CA GLY A 34 51.83 5.57 -8.23
C GLY A 34 51.86 4.75 -6.94
N GLU A 35 52.29 3.49 -7.02
CA GLU A 35 52.92 2.77 -5.90
C GLU A 35 54.45 2.98 -5.96
N PRO A 36 55.25 2.47 -5.01
CA PRO A 36 55.26 2.78 -3.58
C PRO A 36 56.66 3.24 -3.13
N SER A 37 56.80 3.86 -1.95
CA SER A 37 58.11 4.02 -1.31
C SER A 37 58.04 3.60 0.15
N GLU A 38 58.70 2.49 0.44
CA GLU A 38 59.09 2.06 1.77
C GLU A 38 60.02 3.10 2.42
N ALA A 39 59.74 3.44 3.67
CA ALA A 39 60.76 3.98 4.57
C ALA A 39 60.50 3.42 5.98
N SER A 40 61.28 2.40 6.33
CA SER A 40 61.49 1.96 7.70
C SER A 40 62.03 3.12 8.54
N GLY A 41 61.36 3.42 9.65
CA GLY A 41 61.80 4.39 10.65
C GLY A 41 61.46 3.89 12.04
N SER A 42 62.37 3.10 12.62
CA SER A 42 62.39 2.76 14.04
C SER A 42 62.61 4.03 14.87
N GLY A 43 61.67 4.35 15.76
CA GLY A 43 61.73 5.56 16.61
C GLY A 43 61.05 5.35 17.96
N GLN A 44 61.80 4.71 18.86
CA GLN A 44 61.95 5.06 20.27
C GLN A 44 60.71 5.51 21.07
N ALA A 45 60.29 4.61 21.97
CA ALA A 45 59.48 4.93 23.14
C ALA A 45 60.18 6.01 23.99
N SER A 46 59.47 7.08 24.30
CA SER A 46 59.86 8.01 25.34
C SER A 46 58.64 8.72 25.92
N GLY A 47 58.57 8.73 27.25
CA GLY A 47 57.81 9.73 28.00
C GLY A 47 56.41 9.32 28.41
N SER A 48 56.31 8.62 29.54
CA SER A 48 55.16 8.71 30.45
C SER A 48 54.92 10.17 30.83
N GLY A 49 54.12 10.86 30.03
CA GLY A 49 53.55 12.16 30.34
C GLY A 49 52.45 11.95 31.37
N GLN A 50 52.75 12.36 32.59
CA GLN A 50 51.83 12.54 33.71
C GLN A 50 50.52 13.16 33.19
N ALA A 51 49.42 12.42 33.28
CA ALA A 51 48.09 12.89 32.94
C ALA A 51 47.74 14.05 33.87
N SER A 52 48.04 15.27 33.44
CA SER A 52 47.47 16.48 34.01
C SER A 52 45.96 16.33 33.87
N GLY A 53 45.26 16.32 35.00
CA GLY A 53 43.80 16.37 35.00
C GLY A 53 43.30 17.53 34.12
N PRO A 54 42.11 17.39 33.53
CA PRO A 54 41.57 18.42 32.63
C PRO A 54 41.67 19.79 33.30
N LYS A 55 42.26 20.76 32.59
CA LYS A 55 42.27 22.16 33.07
C LYS A 55 40.81 22.56 33.32
N SER A 56 40.52 23.45 34.28
CA SER A 56 39.13 23.79 34.66
C SER A 56 38.23 24.14 33.46
N THR A 57 38.80 24.74 32.42
CA THR A 57 38.15 25.08 31.14
C THR A 57 37.80 23.88 30.24
N ASP A 58 38.54 22.77 30.36
CA ASP A 58 38.25 21.51 29.64
C ASP A 58 37.10 20.77 30.32
N LYS A 59 37.01 20.89 31.66
CA LYS A 59 35.89 20.35 32.44
C LYS A 59 34.58 21.08 32.12
N GLU A 60 34.59 22.41 32.07
CA GLU A 60 33.42 23.22 31.68
C GLU A 60 32.95 22.91 30.25
N LEU A 61 33.87 22.71 29.32
CA LEU A 61 33.54 22.33 27.94
C LEU A 61 32.90 20.94 27.86
N LEU A 62 33.46 19.97 28.60
CA LEU A 62 32.91 18.62 28.68
C LEU A 62 31.52 18.60 29.34
N GLU A 63 31.34 19.33 30.44
CA GLU A 63 30.04 19.47 31.12
C GLU A 63 28.98 20.09 30.20
N LEU A 64 29.33 21.15 29.46
CA LEU A 64 28.44 21.74 28.47
C LEU A 64 28.12 20.74 27.34
N TYR A 65 29.13 20.07 26.78
CA TYR A 65 28.94 19.06 25.72
C TYR A 65 28.03 17.91 26.18
N GLN A 66 28.15 17.48 27.44
CA GLN A 66 27.27 16.47 28.04
C GLN A 66 25.84 16.96 28.29
N SER A 67 25.65 18.27 28.49
CA SER A 67 24.31 18.85 28.69
C SER A 67 23.53 19.06 27.38
N ILE A 68 24.19 19.02 26.23
CA ILE A 68 23.54 19.17 24.92
C ILE A 68 22.79 17.87 24.58
N ASP A 69 21.50 18.01 24.30
CA ASP A 69 20.67 16.97 23.71
C ASP A 69 20.10 17.36 22.33
N TYR A 70 19.50 16.39 21.66
CA TYR A 70 18.94 16.55 20.32
C TYR A 70 17.77 17.56 20.23
N THR A 71 17.18 17.97 21.36
CA THR A 71 16.10 18.96 21.40
C THR A 71 16.64 20.39 21.49
N CYS A 72 17.84 20.57 22.06
CA CYS A 72 18.47 21.87 22.34
C CYS A 72 18.66 22.76 21.11
N CYS A 73 18.75 22.17 19.91
CA CYS A 73 19.08 22.88 18.67
C CYS A 73 17.94 22.90 17.64
N THR A 74 16.73 22.50 18.03
CA THR A 74 15.58 22.38 17.10
C THR A 74 14.96 23.72 16.67
N GLN A 75 15.11 24.79 17.45
CA GLN A 75 14.41 26.07 17.24
C GLN A 75 15.27 27.19 16.64
N THR A 76 16.58 26.97 16.50
CA THR A 76 17.49 28.02 16.04
C THR A 76 18.43 27.47 14.99
N ARG A 77 18.40 28.00 13.77
CA ARG A 77 19.53 27.97 12.82
C ARG A 77 20.78 28.70 13.37
N ALA A 78 20.84 28.91 14.68
CA ALA A 78 21.97 29.52 15.34
C ALA A 78 23.12 28.52 15.25
N SER A 79 24.17 28.91 14.53
CA SER A 79 25.45 28.19 14.49
C SER A 79 25.85 27.69 15.88
N GLY A 80 26.54 26.54 15.98
CA GLY A 80 26.97 25.97 17.26
C GLY A 80 27.61 27.02 18.17
N ARG A 81 28.38 27.95 17.60
CA ARG A 81 28.96 29.12 18.26
C ARG A 81 27.96 29.92 19.12
N ALA A 82 26.77 30.22 18.61
CA ALA A 82 25.78 31.02 19.34
C ALA A 82 25.20 30.27 20.55
N PHE A 83 25.10 28.94 20.48
CA PHE A 83 24.75 28.11 21.62
C PHE A 83 25.83 28.16 22.70
N PHE A 84 27.10 27.93 22.33
CA PHE A 84 28.23 27.98 23.26
C PHE A 84 28.42 29.36 23.89
N GLN A 85 28.23 30.44 23.12
CA GLN A 85 28.26 31.81 23.64
C GLN A 85 27.14 32.09 24.64
N LYS A 86 25.91 31.63 24.38
CA LYS A 86 24.79 31.77 25.32
C LYS A 86 25.01 31.00 26.61
N ALA A 87 25.69 29.84 26.54
CA ALA A 87 26.07 29.04 27.70
C ALA A 87 27.26 29.63 28.48
N GLY A 88 27.83 30.76 28.05
CA GLY A 88 28.94 31.42 28.75
C GLY A 88 30.29 30.70 28.61
N VAL A 89 30.40 29.72 27.72
CA VAL A 89 31.66 28.98 27.51
C VAL A 89 32.54 29.73 26.52
N ASP A 90 33.76 30.08 26.97
CA ASP A 90 34.77 30.68 26.10
C ASP A 90 35.21 29.67 25.03
N THR A 91 34.92 30.00 23.77
CA THR A 91 35.32 29.22 22.59
C THR A 91 36.66 29.70 22.01
N THR A 92 37.30 30.70 22.62
CA THR A 92 38.63 31.17 22.24
C THR A 92 39.64 30.05 22.47
N GLY A 93 40.45 29.77 21.43
CA GLY A 93 41.48 28.73 21.52
C GLY A 93 40.95 27.30 21.55
N LEU A 94 39.70 27.06 21.11
CA LEU A 94 39.11 25.70 21.05
C LEU A 94 40.00 24.71 20.28
N PHE A 95 40.69 25.18 19.23
CA PHE A 95 41.67 24.43 18.44
C PHE A 95 42.94 24.02 19.21
N LYS A 96 43.14 24.51 20.43
CA LYS A 96 44.23 24.09 21.32
C LYS A 96 43.77 23.08 22.37
N ARG A 97 42.46 22.77 22.42
CA ARG A 97 41.86 21.84 23.37
C ARG A 97 41.80 20.44 22.77
N GLY A 98 41.78 19.44 23.64
CA GLY A 98 41.60 18.04 23.24
C GLY A 98 40.17 17.76 22.79
N ASN A 99 40.02 16.75 21.94
CA ASN A 99 38.71 16.24 21.54
C ASN A 99 37.96 15.65 22.76
N VAL A 100 36.80 16.21 23.09
CA VAL A 100 36.00 15.80 24.25
C VAL A 100 35.17 14.53 24.01
N ASP A 101 34.97 14.15 22.74
CA ASP A 101 34.25 12.92 22.35
C ASP A 101 34.81 12.36 21.03
N PRO A 102 35.92 11.60 21.07
CA PRO A 102 36.53 11.02 19.88
C PRO A 102 35.66 10.03 19.11
N GLU A 103 34.64 9.45 19.75
CA GLU A 103 33.71 8.54 19.09
C GLU A 103 32.74 9.29 18.17
N TRP A 104 32.21 10.42 18.65
CA TRP A 104 31.22 11.22 17.94
C TRP A 104 31.82 12.36 17.12
N ILE A 105 33.09 12.70 17.36
CA ILE A 105 33.82 13.75 16.64
C ILE A 105 35.16 13.20 16.13
N PRO A 106 35.14 12.17 15.25
CA PRO A 106 36.38 11.53 14.79
C PRO A 106 37.26 12.46 13.93
N GLY A 107 36.68 13.48 13.29
CA GLY A 107 37.41 14.43 12.45
C GLY A 107 37.95 15.66 13.20
N TRP A 108 38.07 15.60 14.54
CA TRP A 108 38.65 16.71 15.31
C TRP A 108 40.10 16.97 14.88
N SER A 109 40.38 18.19 14.42
CA SER A 109 41.73 18.66 14.10
C SER A 109 41.93 20.09 14.59
N ASN A 110 43.17 20.40 14.95
CA ASN A 110 43.59 21.76 15.31
C ASN A 110 43.61 22.71 14.10
N ASP A 111 43.49 22.17 12.88
CA ASP A 111 43.40 22.93 11.63
C ASP A 111 41.97 23.44 11.37
N LEU A 112 40.97 22.95 12.10
CA LEU A 112 39.59 23.42 12.00
C LEU A 112 39.44 24.80 12.64
N SER A 113 38.64 25.66 12.00
CA SER A 113 38.26 26.94 12.57
C SER A 113 37.45 26.76 13.86
N THR A 114 37.42 27.79 14.72
CA THR A 114 36.56 27.80 15.91
C THR A 114 35.09 27.52 15.56
N ILE A 115 34.61 28.00 14.41
CA ILE A 115 33.22 27.77 13.98
C ILE A 115 33.01 26.28 13.68
N GLU A 116 33.89 25.65 12.90
CA GLU A 116 33.82 24.22 12.57
C GLU A 116 33.90 23.36 13.82
N LEU A 117 34.80 23.67 14.76
CA LEU A 117 34.90 22.96 16.04
C LEU A 117 33.64 23.13 16.90
N THR A 118 33.05 24.33 16.98
CA THR A 118 31.80 24.53 17.73
C THR A 118 30.61 23.82 17.08
N ASN A 119 30.54 23.77 15.75
CA ASN A 119 29.54 22.99 15.04
C ASN A 119 29.77 21.49 15.25
N ALA A 120 31.02 21.04 15.34
CA ALA A 120 31.36 19.64 15.56
C ALA A 120 30.92 19.16 16.94
N LEU A 121 31.17 19.97 17.97
CA LEU A 121 30.71 19.71 19.32
C LEU A 121 29.18 19.65 19.39
N ALA A 122 28.50 20.65 18.83
CA ALA A 122 27.05 20.68 18.85
C ALA A 122 26.45 19.49 18.07
N GLN A 123 26.92 19.24 16.84
CA GLN A 123 26.43 18.14 16.01
C GLN A 123 26.75 16.78 16.62
N GLY A 124 27.94 16.57 17.17
CA GLY A 124 28.32 15.32 17.82
C GLY A 124 27.43 15.00 19.03
N ALA A 125 27.17 15.98 19.89
CA ALA A 125 26.28 15.80 21.05
C ALA A 125 24.82 15.53 20.63
N VAL A 126 24.32 16.28 19.63
CA VAL A 126 22.99 16.05 19.06
C VAL A 126 22.90 14.67 18.44
N ASN A 127 23.85 14.25 17.61
CA ASN A 127 23.84 12.94 16.96
C ASN A 127 23.85 11.79 17.98
N ARG A 128 24.67 11.89 19.03
CA ARG A 128 24.73 10.90 20.11
C ARG A 128 23.40 10.74 20.83
N THR A 129 22.83 11.85 21.29
CA THR A 129 21.59 11.82 22.07
C THR A 129 20.38 11.49 21.20
N TRP A 130 20.38 11.96 19.94
CA TRP A 130 19.36 11.62 18.94
C TRP A 130 19.37 10.13 18.62
N GLN A 131 20.54 9.52 18.37
CA GLN A 131 20.63 8.09 18.08
C GLN A 131 20.08 7.25 19.24
N LYS A 132 20.49 7.60 20.47
CA LYS A 132 20.01 6.93 21.67
C LYS A 132 18.49 7.00 21.77
N GLN A 133 17.90 8.16 21.52
CA GLN A 133 16.45 8.31 21.52
C GLN A 133 15.79 7.52 20.37
N CYS A 134 16.34 7.56 19.16
CA CYS A 134 15.81 6.81 18.03
C CYS A 134 15.81 5.29 18.28
N PHE A 135 16.87 4.78 18.92
CA PHE A 135 16.95 3.37 19.31
C PHE A 135 15.89 3.02 20.36
N ALA A 136 15.71 3.86 21.37
CA ALA A 136 14.63 3.69 22.35
C ALA A 136 13.24 3.72 21.68
N ASP A 137 13.05 4.64 20.72
CA ASP A 137 11.82 4.75 19.94
C ASP A 137 11.51 3.47 19.15
N TYR A 138 12.54 2.90 18.50
CA TYR A 138 12.43 1.65 17.76
C TYR A 138 12.14 0.46 18.67
N GLU A 139 12.80 0.35 19.83
CA GLU A 139 12.58 -0.77 20.75
C GLU A 139 11.14 -0.77 21.28
N ASP A 140 10.63 0.40 21.67
CA ASP A 140 9.23 0.56 22.07
C ASP A 140 8.26 0.24 20.91
N TYR A 141 8.58 0.72 19.70
CA TYR A 141 7.80 0.40 18.50
C TYR A 141 7.76 -1.11 18.25
N ARG A 142 8.91 -1.79 18.32
CA ARG A 142 9.04 -3.23 18.10
C ARG A 142 8.33 -4.03 19.18
N LYS A 143 8.41 -3.59 20.44
CA LYS A 143 7.69 -4.17 21.58
C LYS A 143 6.18 -4.05 21.41
N GLY A 144 5.70 -2.88 20.94
CA GLY A 144 4.29 -2.67 20.61
C GLY A 144 3.78 -3.66 19.55
N TRP A 145 4.53 -3.82 18.46
CA TRP A 145 4.20 -4.78 17.40
C TRP A 145 4.33 -6.24 17.86
N ALA A 146 5.32 -6.58 18.70
CA ALA A 146 5.45 -7.91 19.25
C ALA A 146 4.22 -8.32 20.07
N SER A 147 3.67 -7.40 20.87
CA SER A 147 2.44 -7.63 21.63
C SER A 147 1.21 -7.85 20.73
N ILE A 148 1.07 -7.08 19.64
CA ILE A 148 0.01 -7.30 18.65
C ILE A 148 0.20 -8.66 17.97
N GLU A 149 1.43 -9.01 17.62
CA GLU A 149 1.77 -10.28 16.98
C GLU A 149 1.45 -11.49 17.84
N GLU A 150 1.83 -11.46 19.12
CA GLU A 150 1.54 -12.53 20.07
C GLU A 150 0.02 -12.80 20.17
N LYS A 151 -0.78 -11.73 20.19
CA LYS A 151 -2.24 -11.81 20.27
C LYS A 151 -2.91 -12.30 18.99
N HIS A 152 -2.47 -11.82 17.83
CA HIS A 152 -3.21 -11.97 16.56
C HIS A 152 -2.62 -13.03 15.61
N ARG A 153 -1.35 -13.41 15.76
CA ARG A 153 -0.73 -14.45 14.92
C ARG A 153 -1.43 -15.81 15.02
N PRO A 154 -1.93 -16.27 16.19
CA PRO A 154 -2.73 -17.50 16.26
C PRO A 154 -4.01 -17.42 15.41
N GLN A 155 -4.64 -16.25 15.32
CA GLN A 155 -5.84 -16.05 14.49
C GLN A 155 -5.50 -16.13 13.01
N LEU A 156 -4.39 -15.54 12.56
CA LEU A 156 -3.90 -15.72 11.18
C LEU A 156 -3.69 -17.20 10.85
N VAL A 157 -3.04 -17.95 11.75
CA VAL A 157 -2.80 -19.39 11.56
C VAL A 157 -4.10 -20.18 11.50
N ALA A 158 -5.10 -19.85 12.33
CA ALA A 158 -6.41 -20.49 12.31
C ALA A 158 -7.18 -20.16 11.02
N LEU A 159 -7.21 -18.89 10.60
CA LEU A 159 -7.87 -18.44 9.38
C LEU A 159 -7.29 -19.09 8.14
N ARG A 160 -5.97 -19.27 8.05
CA ARG A 160 -5.31 -19.97 6.93
C ARG A 160 -5.70 -21.43 6.79
N LYS A 161 -6.29 -22.04 7.82
CA LYS A 161 -6.78 -23.43 7.81
C LYS A 161 -8.28 -23.53 7.54
N GLN A 162 -8.97 -22.41 7.37
CA GLN A 162 -10.40 -22.43 7.04
C GLN A 162 -10.58 -23.01 5.65
N GLY A 163 -11.50 -23.98 5.53
CA GLY A 163 -11.78 -24.63 4.25
C GLY A 163 -12.67 -23.80 3.33
N ASN A 164 -13.50 -22.93 3.90
CA ASN A 164 -14.43 -22.09 3.14
C ASN A 164 -13.77 -20.77 2.75
N TYR A 165 -13.79 -20.46 1.45
CA TYR A 165 -13.21 -19.23 0.90
C TYR A 165 -13.74 -17.95 1.58
N TYR A 166 -15.06 -17.82 1.76
CA TYR A 166 -15.67 -16.61 2.29
C TYR A 166 -15.29 -16.36 3.74
N GLU A 167 -15.30 -17.41 4.56
CA GLU A 167 -14.87 -17.33 5.96
C GLU A 167 -13.39 -16.97 6.08
N GLN A 168 -12.54 -17.58 5.24
CA GLN A 168 -11.12 -17.29 5.21
C GLN A 168 -10.85 -15.84 4.77
N ALA A 169 -11.37 -15.41 3.61
CA ALA A 169 -11.11 -14.09 3.05
C ALA A 169 -11.69 -12.96 3.93
N SER A 170 -12.94 -13.09 4.39
CA SER A 170 -13.56 -12.10 5.28
C SER A 170 -12.86 -12.06 6.64
N GLY A 171 -12.53 -13.21 7.22
CA GLY A 171 -11.81 -13.28 8.49
C GLY A 171 -10.41 -12.67 8.41
N LEU A 172 -9.67 -12.89 7.32
CA LEU A 172 -8.38 -12.24 7.08
C LEU A 172 -8.51 -10.72 6.95
N ASN A 173 -9.55 -10.24 6.27
CA ASN A 173 -9.82 -8.80 6.14
C ASN A 173 -10.21 -8.15 7.48
N THR A 174 -11.05 -8.84 8.28
CA THR A 174 -11.37 -8.41 9.65
C THR A 174 -10.13 -8.39 10.52
N LEU A 175 -9.30 -9.45 10.47
CA LEU A 175 -8.05 -9.51 11.22
C LEU A 175 -7.11 -8.36 10.85
N LEU A 176 -6.97 -8.04 9.56
CA LEU A 176 -6.18 -6.89 9.11
C LEU A 176 -6.72 -5.59 9.72
N SER A 177 -8.03 -5.37 9.66
CA SER A 177 -8.69 -4.19 10.22
C SER A 177 -8.47 -4.07 11.73
N ASP A 178 -8.60 -5.18 12.46
CA ASP A 178 -8.39 -5.23 13.92
C ASP A 178 -6.93 -4.94 14.29
N VAL A 179 -5.97 -5.52 13.56
CA VAL A 179 -4.54 -5.26 13.74
C VAL A 179 -4.21 -3.78 13.49
N LEU A 180 -4.76 -3.18 12.43
CA LEU A 180 -4.54 -1.77 12.11
C LEU A 180 -5.15 -0.84 13.18
N LYS A 181 -6.37 -1.14 13.62
CA LYS A 181 -7.04 -0.38 14.68
C LYS A 181 -6.29 -0.46 16.01
N GLU A 182 -5.82 -1.64 16.40
CA GLU A 182 -5.04 -1.81 17.63
C GLU A 182 -3.68 -1.11 17.56
N ALA A 183 -3.01 -1.17 16.40
CA ALA A 183 -1.77 -0.43 16.17
C ALA A 183 -1.96 1.09 16.31
N GLU A 184 -3.06 1.64 15.79
CA GLU A 184 -3.42 3.05 15.96
C GLU A 184 -3.68 3.40 17.43
N GLN A 185 -4.45 2.57 18.16
CA GLN A 185 -4.70 2.76 19.59
C GLN A 185 -3.42 2.73 20.44
N LYS A 186 -2.43 1.92 20.05
CA LYS A 186 -1.12 1.84 20.72
C LYS A 186 -0.14 2.93 20.25
N GLY A 187 -0.54 3.84 19.37
CA GLY A 187 0.35 4.90 18.86
C GLY A 187 1.49 4.37 17.98
N LEU A 188 1.31 3.23 17.31
CA LEU A 188 2.32 2.60 16.45
C LEU A 188 2.24 3.07 14.99
N LYS A 189 1.55 4.18 14.74
CA LYS A 189 1.38 4.75 13.41
C LYS A 189 2.61 5.60 13.08
N LEU A 190 3.31 5.24 12.02
CA LEU A 190 4.41 6.03 11.49
C LEU A 190 3.89 6.96 10.39
N HIS A 191 4.45 8.16 10.29
CA HIS A 191 4.01 9.14 9.31
C HIS A 191 4.45 8.79 7.88
N GLY A 192 3.61 9.13 6.90
CA GLY A 192 3.95 9.07 5.48
C GLY A 192 4.25 7.65 4.97
N ALA A 193 5.26 7.54 4.09
CA ALA A 193 5.69 6.29 3.46
C ALA A 193 6.83 5.59 4.24
N HIS A 194 6.86 5.72 5.57
CA HIS A 194 7.91 5.12 6.39
C HIS A 194 8.01 3.60 6.09
N PRO A 195 9.20 3.05 5.73
CA PRO A 195 9.33 1.66 5.27
C PRO A 195 8.87 0.63 6.30
N MET A 196 8.98 0.94 7.59
CA MET A 196 8.52 0.10 8.69
C MET A 196 6.98 0.05 8.85
N THR A 197 6.22 0.91 8.15
CA THR A 197 4.75 0.94 8.20
C THR A 197 4.11 -0.33 7.64
N TRP A 198 4.81 -1.14 6.85
CA TRP A 198 4.20 -2.31 6.21
C TRP A 198 4.93 -3.61 6.53
N VAL A 199 5.62 -3.66 7.68
CA VAL A 199 6.45 -4.79 8.08
C VAL A 199 5.69 -5.75 9.02
N GLY A 200 6.00 -7.04 8.94
CA GLY A 200 5.59 -8.05 9.92
C GLY A 200 4.17 -8.56 9.71
N LEU A 201 3.40 -8.71 10.79
CA LEU A 201 2.07 -9.34 10.74
C LEU A 201 1.11 -8.73 9.71
N ARG A 202 1.14 -7.41 9.50
CA ARG A 202 0.31 -6.75 8.48
C ARG A 202 0.61 -7.29 7.08
N TYR A 203 1.89 -7.43 6.75
CA TYR A 203 2.33 -8.04 5.50
C TYR A 203 1.91 -9.50 5.43
N ASP A 204 2.13 -10.28 6.50
CA ASP A 204 1.76 -11.70 6.55
C ASP A 204 0.26 -11.92 6.30
N ILE A 205 -0.61 -11.08 6.88
CA ILE A 205 -2.07 -11.14 6.67
C ILE A 205 -2.43 -10.84 5.22
N LEU A 206 -1.84 -9.80 4.62
CA LEU A 206 -2.10 -9.47 3.22
C LEU A 206 -1.59 -10.53 2.26
N VAL A 207 -0.42 -11.09 2.49
CA VAL A 207 0.07 -12.23 1.70
C VAL A 207 -0.90 -13.39 1.80
N ALA A 208 -1.41 -13.70 2.99
CA ALA A 208 -2.42 -14.74 3.17
C ALA A 208 -3.73 -14.41 2.45
N LEU A 209 -4.16 -13.13 2.45
CA LEU A 209 -5.35 -12.67 1.73
C LEU A 209 -5.19 -12.82 0.22
N PHE A 210 -4.04 -12.41 -0.33
CA PHE A 210 -3.73 -12.63 -1.75
C PHE A 210 -3.69 -14.12 -2.06
N GLN A 211 -2.97 -14.90 -1.25
CA GLN A 211 -2.82 -16.34 -1.43
C GLN A 211 -4.18 -17.06 -1.50
N VAL A 212 -5.11 -16.78 -0.58
CA VAL A 212 -6.44 -17.43 -0.63
C VAL A 212 -7.19 -17.09 -1.90
N HIS A 213 -7.15 -15.84 -2.38
CA HIS A 213 -7.82 -15.46 -3.63
C HIS A 213 -7.18 -16.17 -4.84
N ARG A 214 -5.86 -16.32 -4.88
CA ARG A 214 -5.16 -17.05 -5.96
C ARG A 214 -5.47 -18.53 -5.94
N GLU A 215 -5.29 -19.18 -4.80
CA GLU A 215 -5.43 -20.64 -4.65
C GLU A 215 -6.87 -21.13 -4.88
N THR A 216 -7.85 -20.28 -4.59
CA THR A 216 -9.27 -20.60 -4.79
C THR A 216 -9.83 -20.08 -6.12
N GLY A 217 -9.02 -19.40 -6.95
CA GLY A 217 -9.44 -18.86 -8.24
C GLY A 217 -10.35 -17.64 -8.18
N HIS A 218 -10.31 -16.89 -7.07
CA HIS A 218 -11.09 -15.67 -6.81
C HIS A 218 -10.30 -14.37 -7.00
N GLU A 219 -9.17 -14.39 -7.72
CA GLU A 219 -8.32 -13.20 -7.91
C GLU A 219 -9.08 -11.99 -8.44
N PHE A 220 -10.10 -12.20 -9.28
CA PHE A 220 -10.95 -11.15 -9.82
C PHE A 220 -11.76 -10.38 -8.76
N ALA A 221 -12.02 -10.97 -7.59
CA ALA A 221 -12.74 -10.36 -6.47
C ALA A 221 -11.80 -9.68 -5.47
N LEU A 222 -10.49 -9.89 -5.58
CA LEU A 222 -9.51 -9.41 -4.60
C LEU A 222 -9.58 -7.89 -4.39
N ALA A 223 -9.81 -7.13 -5.46
CA ALA A 223 -9.88 -5.67 -5.44
C ALA A 223 -10.95 -5.15 -4.44
N ASP A 224 -12.09 -5.83 -4.32
CA ASP A 224 -13.16 -5.44 -3.41
C ASP A 224 -12.79 -5.72 -1.94
N PHE A 225 -12.09 -6.83 -1.68
CA PHE A 225 -11.62 -7.20 -0.34
C PHE A 225 -10.50 -6.31 0.18
N VAL A 226 -9.63 -5.83 -0.71
CA VAL A 226 -8.53 -4.92 -0.34
C VAL A 226 -8.94 -3.45 -0.41
N LYS A 227 -10.15 -3.12 -0.85
CA LYS A 227 -10.66 -1.75 -0.91
C LYS A 227 -10.62 -0.99 0.43
N PRO A 228 -10.84 -1.61 1.61
CA PRO A 228 -10.68 -0.93 2.89
C PRO A 228 -9.24 -0.45 3.15
N VAL A 229 -8.25 -1.12 2.58
CA VAL A 229 -6.86 -0.66 2.57
C VAL A 229 -6.51 0.17 1.33
N GLY A 230 -7.44 0.37 0.39
CA GLY A 230 -7.44 1.43 -0.62
C GLY A 230 -6.15 1.54 -1.46
N ASP A 231 -5.67 2.78 -1.61
CA ASP A 231 -4.41 3.15 -2.27
C ASP A 231 -3.16 2.54 -1.58
N GLN A 232 -3.34 1.89 -0.43
CA GLN A 232 -2.25 1.26 0.28
C GLN A 232 -1.83 -0.06 -0.36
N VAL A 233 -2.65 -0.73 -1.17
CA VAL A 233 -2.22 -2.02 -1.79
C VAL A 233 -0.96 -1.83 -2.65
N GLU A 234 -0.90 -0.73 -3.41
CA GLU A 234 0.30 -0.36 -4.15
C GLU A 234 1.47 0.01 -3.22
N LYS A 235 1.20 0.65 -2.08
CA LYS A 235 2.23 0.93 -1.07
C LYS A 235 2.70 -0.35 -0.39
N PHE A 236 1.81 -1.31 -0.14
CA PHE A 236 2.11 -2.62 0.43
C PHE A 236 2.96 -3.45 -0.52
N SER A 237 2.67 -3.45 -1.83
CA SER A 237 3.52 -4.15 -2.79
C SER A 237 4.90 -3.51 -2.89
N ARG A 238 5.01 -2.18 -2.73
CA ARG A 238 6.30 -1.46 -2.78
C ARG A 238 7.13 -1.60 -1.49
N PHE A 239 6.49 -1.61 -0.33
CA PHE A 239 7.19 -1.45 0.96
C PHE A 239 7.00 -2.62 1.93
N GLY A 240 6.00 -3.48 1.68
CA GLY A 240 5.65 -4.59 2.55
C GLY A 240 6.71 -5.68 2.55
N ARG A 241 7.01 -6.23 3.72
CA ARG A 241 7.95 -7.34 3.91
C ARG A 241 7.79 -7.98 5.30
N PRO A 242 8.30 -9.20 5.54
CA PRO A 242 8.46 -9.70 6.91
C PRO A 242 9.49 -8.87 7.69
N TRP A 243 9.46 -9.01 9.02
CA TRP A 243 10.57 -8.56 9.87
C TRP A 243 11.86 -9.23 9.43
N SER A 244 12.97 -8.49 9.47
CA SER A 244 14.28 -9.10 9.23
C SER A 244 14.67 -9.94 10.44
N GLU A 245 15.37 -11.05 10.19
CA GLU A 245 16.03 -11.81 11.27
C GLU A 245 17.14 -10.97 11.93
N ASP A 246 17.72 -10.04 11.18
CA ASP A 246 18.68 -9.06 11.66
C ASP A 246 17.94 -7.85 12.27
N LYS A 247 17.80 -7.87 13.59
CA LYS A 247 17.16 -6.76 14.35
C LYS A 247 17.90 -5.43 14.19
N THR A 248 19.22 -5.47 13.95
CA THR A 248 20.00 -4.24 13.77
C THR A 248 19.64 -3.57 12.45
N PHE A 249 19.40 -4.34 11.39
CA PHE A 249 18.93 -3.82 10.12
C PHE A 249 17.58 -3.10 10.24
N ASP A 250 16.58 -3.69 10.91
CA ASP A 250 15.26 -3.06 11.04
C ASP A 250 15.29 -1.78 11.88
N ARG A 251 16.15 -1.74 12.91
CA ARG A 251 16.43 -0.53 13.68
C ARG A 251 17.11 0.53 12.82
N ASP A 252 18.09 0.13 12.01
CA ASP A 252 18.82 1.04 11.13
C ASP A 252 17.89 1.61 10.04
N VAL A 253 16.98 0.82 9.46
CA VAL A 253 15.93 1.30 8.54
C VAL A 253 15.02 2.32 9.23
N PHE A 254 14.60 2.01 10.47
CA PHE A 254 13.76 2.91 11.25
C PHE A 254 14.45 4.25 11.50
N CYS A 255 15.71 4.21 11.97
CA CYS A 255 16.45 5.43 12.27
C CYS A 255 16.86 6.20 11.03
N ALA A 256 17.29 5.54 9.95
CA ALA A 256 17.62 6.22 8.70
C ALA A 256 16.44 7.04 8.15
N TYR A 257 15.22 6.54 8.27
CA TYR A 257 14.04 7.31 7.86
C TYR A 257 13.67 8.40 8.89
N ALA A 258 13.79 8.10 10.18
CA ALA A 258 13.56 9.09 11.24
C ALA A 258 14.55 10.28 11.16
N GLU A 259 15.77 10.09 10.68
CA GLU A 259 16.74 11.16 10.47
C GLU A 259 16.19 12.23 9.51
N VAL A 260 15.46 11.82 8.46
CA VAL A 260 14.92 12.72 7.42
C VAL A 260 13.51 13.22 7.69
N SER A 261 12.65 12.42 8.34
CA SER A 261 11.24 12.77 8.57
C SER A 261 10.86 13.01 10.03
N GLY A 262 11.68 12.57 10.97
CA GLY A 262 11.29 12.38 12.36
C GLY A 262 10.33 11.20 12.56
N THR A 263 10.06 10.92 13.82
CA THR A 263 9.00 10.05 14.35
C THR A 263 7.99 10.89 15.13
N GLN A 264 7.02 10.25 15.79
CA GLN A 264 6.10 10.95 16.70
C GLN A 264 6.79 11.51 17.96
N ARG A 265 7.92 10.91 18.40
CA ARG A 265 8.62 11.26 19.64
C ARG A 265 10.00 11.87 19.41
N THR A 266 10.65 11.52 18.31
CA THR A 266 11.97 12.00 17.92
C THR A 266 11.82 12.92 16.71
N PRO A 267 12.18 14.21 16.80
CA PRO A 267 12.13 15.10 15.65
C PRO A 267 13.13 14.65 14.57
N LYS A 268 12.95 15.16 13.36
CA LYS A 268 13.96 15.08 12.29
C LYS A 268 15.33 15.48 12.85
N LEU A 269 16.38 14.75 12.49
CA LEU A 269 17.74 15.04 12.93
C LEU A 269 18.14 16.48 12.53
N PRO A 270 18.48 17.36 13.49
CA PRO A 270 18.93 18.71 13.18
C PRO A 270 20.28 18.69 12.45
N ASP A 271 20.41 19.54 11.43
CA ASP A 271 21.67 19.84 10.77
C ASP A 271 22.16 21.22 11.23
N ILE A 272 23.16 21.22 12.13
CA ILE A 272 23.70 22.43 12.78
C ILE A 272 24.81 23.06 11.94
N GLY A 273 25.51 22.25 11.15
CA GLY A 273 26.67 22.67 10.36
C GLY A 273 26.34 23.02 8.91
N GLY A 274 25.15 22.67 8.41
CA GLY A 274 24.89 22.61 6.97
C GLY A 274 25.74 21.52 6.31
N TRP A 275 26.11 20.48 7.07
CA TRP A 275 27.03 19.45 6.62
C TRP A 275 26.26 18.37 5.86
N GLU A 276 26.77 17.97 4.70
CA GLU A 276 26.20 16.82 4.01
C GLU A 276 26.61 15.51 4.70
N PRO A 277 25.68 14.56 4.92
CA PRO A 277 26.02 13.21 5.37
C PRO A 277 27.09 12.58 4.47
N GLY A 278 28.26 12.26 5.06
CA GLY A 278 29.35 11.58 4.36
C GLY A 278 30.36 12.48 3.63
N ARG A 279 30.30 13.82 3.74
CA ARG A 279 31.37 14.72 3.28
C ARG A 279 32.04 15.41 4.46
N ASP A 280 33.34 15.21 4.65
CA ASP A 280 34.30 15.96 5.51
C ASP A 280 33.80 16.55 6.84
N ALA A 281 32.73 16.00 7.42
CA ALA A 281 32.12 16.49 8.64
C ALA A 281 32.99 16.03 9.82
N PRO A 282 33.44 16.95 10.69
CA PRO A 282 34.22 16.57 11.86
C PRO A 282 33.43 15.66 12.82
N ALA A 283 32.09 15.80 12.86
CA ALA A 283 31.20 14.96 13.63
C ALA A 283 30.68 13.77 12.81
N ARG A 284 30.63 12.60 13.44
CA ARG A 284 30.04 11.39 12.89
C ARG A 284 28.51 11.53 12.82
N TRP A 285 27.91 11.09 11.73
CA TRP A 285 26.45 10.89 11.62
C TRP A 285 25.99 9.62 12.35
N PRO A 286 24.77 9.59 12.93
CA PRO A 286 24.28 8.42 13.69
C PRO A 286 24.43 7.12 12.90
N VAL A 287 23.97 7.13 11.64
CA VAL A 287 24.21 6.07 10.67
C VAL A 287 25.25 6.54 9.64
N ALA A 288 26.31 5.75 9.45
CA ALA A 288 27.35 6.07 8.47
C ALA A 288 26.80 6.01 7.04
N ALA A 289 27.26 6.87 6.13
CA ALA A 289 26.78 6.90 4.73
C ALA A 289 26.90 5.53 4.02
N ALA A 290 28.01 4.81 4.24
CA ALA A 290 28.18 3.46 3.72
C ALA A 290 27.13 2.47 4.29
N ARG A 291 26.77 2.61 5.56
CA ARG A 291 25.73 1.80 6.20
C ARG A 291 24.33 2.17 5.68
N HIS A 292 24.04 3.44 5.42
CA HIS A 292 22.80 3.84 4.74
C HIS A 292 22.67 3.15 3.38
N ALA A 293 23.72 3.21 2.55
CA ALA A 293 23.71 2.58 1.23
C ALA A 293 23.51 1.05 1.32
N GLU A 294 24.14 0.40 2.31
CA GLU A 294 23.95 -1.03 2.57
C GLU A 294 22.50 -1.36 3.00
N VAL A 295 21.96 -0.58 3.94
CA VAL A 295 20.60 -0.71 4.45
C VAL A 295 19.57 -0.49 3.34
N ASP A 296 19.72 0.56 2.53
CA ASP A 296 18.82 0.86 1.41
C ASP A 296 18.85 -0.24 0.36
N LYS A 297 20.05 -0.73 0.01
CA LYS A 297 20.19 -1.85 -0.94
C LYS A 297 19.52 -3.12 -0.43
N LYS A 298 19.72 -3.47 0.85
CA LYS A 298 19.08 -4.64 1.48
C LYS A 298 17.56 -4.45 1.58
N LEU A 299 17.09 -3.25 1.91
CA LEU A 299 15.67 -2.91 1.97
C LEU A 299 15.00 -3.06 0.61
N GLN A 300 15.59 -2.51 -0.45
CA GLN A 300 15.09 -2.64 -1.83
C GLN A 300 15.05 -4.10 -2.28
N SER A 301 16.06 -4.90 -1.92
CA SER A 301 16.08 -6.34 -2.24
C SER A 301 14.93 -7.09 -1.54
N LEU A 302 14.71 -6.85 -0.25
CA LEU A 302 13.63 -7.48 0.51
C LEU A 302 12.24 -7.05 0.00
N GLN A 303 12.07 -5.76 -0.31
CA GLN A 303 10.84 -5.22 -0.89
C GLN A 303 10.55 -5.83 -2.26
N SER A 304 11.55 -5.91 -3.13
CA SER A 304 11.39 -6.51 -4.47
C SER A 304 11.00 -7.98 -4.40
N ALA A 305 11.60 -8.75 -3.48
CA ALA A 305 11.23 -10.14 -3.25
C ALA A 305 9.79 -10.27 -2.72
N SER A 306 9.38 -9.35 -1.85
CA SER A 306 8.07 -9.34 -1.21
C SER A 306 6.93 -8.87 -2.14
N ALA A 307 7.25 -7.99 -3.10
CA ALA A 307 6.30 -7.44 -4.06
C ALA A 307 5.63 -8.52 -4.93
N ALA A 308 6.37 -9.59 -5.27
CA ALA A 308 5.87 -10.71 -6.07
C ALA A 308 4.64 -11.39 -5.43
N ALA A 309 4.60 -11.44 -4.10
CA ALA A 309 3.46 -12.02 -3.37
C ALA A 309 2.19 -11.17 -3.50
N LEU A 310 2.31 -9.87 -3.78
CA LEU A 310 1.21 -8.90 -3.77
C LEU A 310 0.90 -8.30 -5.16
N VAL A 311 1.34 -8.96 -6.24
CA VAL A 311 0.99 -8.55 -7.61
C VAL A 311 -0.50 -8.78 -7.87
N MET A 312 -1.24 -7.71 -8.15
CA MET A 312 -2.61 -7.82 -8.66
C MET A 312 -2.58 -7.94 -10.19
N GLN A 313 -3.28 -8.93 -10.73
CA GLN A 313 -3.58 -8.96 -12.16
C GLN A 313 -4.83 -8.14 -12.43
N GLU A 314 -4.85 -7.36 -13.50
CA GLU A 314 -6.08 -6.70 -13.95
C GLU A 314 -7.00 -7.72 -14.62
N TRP A 315 -8.16 -7.95 -14.02
CA TRP A 315 -9.17 -8.86 -14.57
C TRP A 315 -10.25 -8.09 -15.32
N LYS A 316 -10.39 -8.35 -16.62
CA LYS A 316 -11.54 -7.91 -17.42
C LYS A 316 -12.52 -9.08 -17.55
N VAL A 317 -13.51 -9.13 -16.66
CA VAL A 317 -14.52 -10.18 -16.69
C VAL A 317 -15.69 -9.76 -17.59
N PRO A 318 -15.98 -10.49 -18.69
CA PRO A 318 -17.07 -10.15 -19.58
C PRO A 318 -18.45 -10.32 -18.91
N ARG A 319 -19.41 -9.51 -19.34
CA ARG A 319 -20.83 -9.71 -19.01
C ARG A 319 -21.50 -10.58 -20.07
N LEU A 320 -22.17 -11.64 -19.64
CA LEU A 320 -22.89 -12.53 -20.56
C LEU A 320 -24.03 -11.81 -21.31
N GLU A 321 -24.58 -10.75 -20.73
CA GLU A 321 -25.79 -10.11 -21.24
C GLU A 321 -25.59 -9.27 -22.51
N THR A 322 -24.34 -8.83 -22.78
CA THR A 322 -24.03 -7.74 -23.72
C THR A 322 -23.23 -8.14 -24.95
N GLY A 323 -22.94 -9.41 -25.22
CA GLY A 323 -22.03 -9.79 -26.30
C GLY A 323 -22.40 -11.04 -27.09
N THR A 324 -22.13 -10.99 -28.40
CA THR A 324 -21.68 -12.16 -29.15
C THR A 324 -20.45 -12.70 -28.43
N LEU A 325 -20.50 -13.96 -28.00
CA LEU A 325 -19.34 -14.66 -27.45
C LEU A 325 -18.31 -14.85 -28.57
N ASP A 326 -17.53 -13.82 -28.91
CA ASP A 326 -16.33 -13.97 -29.72
C ASP A 326 -15.32 -14.74 -28.86
N ARG A 327 -15.45 -16.07 -28.92
CA ARG A 327 -14.61 -17.01 -28.21
C ARG A 327 -13.29 -17.08 -28.94
N GLU A 328 -12.35 -16.21 -28.57
CA GLU A 328 -10.96 -16.62 -28.72
C GLU A 328 -10.78 -17.93 -27.92
N PRO A 329 -10.12 -18.97 -28.46
CA PRO A 329 -9.92 -20.26 -27.79
C PRO A 329 -9.19 -20.15 -26.42
N LYS A 330 -8.64 -18.97 -26.11
CA LYS A 330 -7.93 -18.64 -24.88
C LYS A 330 -8.66 -17.63 -23.98
N ALA A 331 -9.85 -17.16 -24.35
CA ALA A 331 -10.62 -16.20 -23.56
C ALA A 331 -11.12 -16.82 -22.23
N PRO A 332 -11.23 -16.02 -21.15
CA PRO A 332 -11.62 -16.52 -19.84
C PRO A 332 -13.01 -17.16 -19.87
N LYS A 333 -13.16 -18.32 -19.21
CA LYS A 333 -14.44 -19.02 -19.00
C LYS A 333 -15.33 -18.34 -17.96
N LEU A 334 -14.80 -17.36 -17.25
CA LEU A 334 -15.46 -16.65 -16.16
C LEU A 334 -16.36 -15.54 -16.69
N PHE A 335 -17.60 -15.49 -16.22
CA PHE A 335 -18.58 -14.46 -16.57
C PHE A 335 -19.17 -13.80 -15.33
N TYR A 336 -19.44 -12.51 -15.43
CA TYR A 336 -20.36 -11.80 -14.54
C TYR A 336 -21.77 -11.87 -15.13
N THR A 337 -22.75 -12.36 -14.37
CA THR A 337 -24.12 -12.52 -14.86
C THR A 337 -25.16 -12.39 -13.76
N GLY A 338 -26.39 -12.04 -14.16
CA GLY A 338 -27.53 -11.77 -13.28
C GLY A 338 -28.03 -10.32 -13.41
N PRO A 339 -29.18 -9.99 -12.79
CA PRO A 339 -29.85 -10.81 -11.79
C PRO A 339 -30.68 -11.97 -12.36
N TYR A 340 -30.66 -13.12 -11.69
CA TYR A 340 -31.59 -14.25 -11.90
C TYR A 340 -32.49 -14.43 -10.69
N THR A 341 -33.80 -14.57 -10.89
CA THR A 341 -34.75 -14.92 -9.84
C THR A 341 -34.72 -16.40 -9.57
N LEU A 342 -34.39 -16.81 -8.34
CA LEU A 342 -34.28 -18.20 -7.94
C LEU A 342 -35.63 -18.92 -8.02
N THR A 343 -35.68 -19.98 -8.81
CA THR A 343 -36.85 -20.86 -8.97
C THR A 343 -36.69 -22.17 -8.20
N SER A 344 -35.45 -22.63 -8.03
CA SER A 344 -35.10 -23.85 -7.29
C SER A 344 -33.75 -23.71 -6.55
N LEU A 345 -33.61 -24.41 -5.43
CA LEU A 345 -32.41 -24.49 -4.59
C LEU A 345 -32.29 -25.94 -4.09
N GLN A 346 -31.13 -26.55 -4.28
CA GLN A 346 -30.79 -27.88 -3.80
C GLN A 346 -29.44 -27.81 -3.07
N ARG A 347 -29.34 -28.52 -1.94
CA ARG A 347 -28.11 -28.61 -1.15
C ARG A 347 -27.65 -30.05 -1.11
N GLU A 348 -26.43 -30.29 -1.56
CA GLU A 348 -25.79 -31.61 -1.60
C GLU A 348 -24.47 -31.53 -0.80
N GLY A 349 -24.56 -31.77 0.51
CA GLY A 349 -23.45 -31.54 1.43
C GLY A 349 -23.08 -30.05 1.48
N ALA A 350 -21.82 -29.72 1.16
CA ALA A 350 -21.33 -28.34 1.08
C ALA A 350 -21.73 -27.63 -0.23
N LYS A 351 -22.08 -28.39 -1.28
CA LYS A 351 -22.43 -27.84 -2.58
C LYS A 351 -23.85 -27.32 -2.59
N VAL A 352 -24.04 -26.17 -3.24
CA VAL A 352 -25.35 -25.56 -3.42
C VAL A 352 -25.62 -25.40 -4.91
N VAL A 353 -26.63 -26.11 -5.40
CA VAL A 353 -27.12 -26.01 -6.77
C VAL A 353 -28.34 -25.12 -6.78
N ILE A 354 -28.32 -24.07 -7.59
CA ILE A 354 -29.42 -23.14 -7.76
C ILE A 354 -29.84 -23.06 -9.21
N VAL A 355 -31.15 -22.90 -9.41
CA VAL A 355 -31.71 -22.62 -10.72
C VAL A 355 -32.41 -21.27 -10.63
N GLY A 356 -32.05 -20.36 -11.52
CA GLY A 356 -32.63 -19.03 -11.61
C GLY A 356 -33.13 -18.71 -13.01
N GLU A 357 -34.15 -17.87 -13.10
CA GLU A 357 -34.72 -17.37 -14.35
C GLU A 357 -34.53 -15.85 -14.44
N GLN A 358 -34.09 -15.38 -15.61
CA GLN A 358 -34.16 -13.98 -16.00
C GLN A 358 -35.11 -13.85 -17.18
N ARG A 359 -36.08 -12.95 -17.08
CA ARG A 359 -37.07 -12.70 -18.13
C ARG A 359 -36.95 -11.27 -18.64
N LYS A 360 -36.81 -11.12 -19.96
CA LYS A 360 -36.84 -9.83 -20.65
C LYS A 360 -37.94 -9.85 -21.70
N THR A 361 -38.91 -8.94 -21.57
CA THR A 361 -39.99 -8.79 -22.56
C THR A 361 -39.85 -7.44 -23.25
N GLU A 362 -39.75 -7.47 -24.58
CA GLU A 362 -39.63 -6.29 -25.42
C GLU A 362 -40.80 -6.23 -26.40
N PRO A 363 -41.37 -5.04 -26.68
CA PRO A 363 -42.36 -4.91 -27.73
C PRO A 363 -41.70 -5.09 -29.10
N PHE A 364 -42.44 -5.68 -30.05
CA PHE A 364 -42.01 -5.68 -31.45
C PHE A 364 -43.20 -5.47 -32.39
N ASN A 365 -42.93 -4.87 -33.54
CA ASN A 365 -43.94 -4.63 -34.56
C ASN A 365 -44.12 -5.87 -35.44
N TYR A 366 -45.36 -6.28 -35.66
CA TYR A 366 -45.74 -7.38 -36.55
C TYR A 366 -46.99 -7.02 -37.38
N ASP A 367 -47.27 -7.80 -38.42
CA ASP A 367 -48.42 -7.59 -39.33
C ASP A 367 -48.50 -6.13 -39.84
N CYS A 368 -47.34 -5.57 -40.19
CA CYS A 368 -47.22 -4.18 -40.65
C CYS A 368 -47.83 -4.01 -42.04
N ARG A 369 -48.75 -3.07 -42.19
CA ARG A 369 -49.35 -2.68 -43.47
C ARG A 369 -48.90 -1.28 -43.86
N SER A 370 -48.52 -1.09 -45.12
CA SER A 370 -48.21 0.25 -45.64
C SER A 370 -49.49 1.08 -45.67
N THR A 371 -49.44 2.30 -45.14
CA THR A 371 -50.61 3.20 -45.16
C THR A 371 -50.70 4.04 -46.43
N GLY A 372 -49.74 3.89 -47.36
CA GLY A 372 -49.63 4.73 -48.56
C GLY A 372 -49.18 6.18 -48.30
N VAL A 373 -48.92 6.54 -47.04
CA VAL A 373 -48.45 7.88 -46.63
C VAL A 373 -46.93 7.85 -46.51
N ILE A 374 -46.22 8.79 -47.13
CA ILE A 374 -44.76 8.91 -46.99
C ILE A 374 -44.45 9.51 -45.62
N GLU A 375 -43.61 8.83 -44.84
CA GLU A 375 -43.17 9.29 -43.51
C GLU A 375 -41.83 10.02 -43.59
N SER A 376 -40.90 9.49 -44.40
CA SER A 376 -39.58 10.06 -44.59
C SER A 376 -38.98 9.62 -45.93
N TYR A 377 -37.76 10.05 -46.23
CA TYR A 377 -36.95 9.55 -47.34
C TYR A 377 -35.67 8.94 -46.77
N ASP A 378 -35.23 7.80 -47.30
CA ASP A 378 -33.98 7.16 -46.88
C ASP A 378 -32.74 7.90 -47.41
N LEU A 379 -31.54 7.42 -47.05
CA LEU A 379 -30.27 8.02 -47.49
C LEU A 379 -30.06 8.00 -49.02
N ASN A 380 -30.85 7.21 -49.75
CA ASN A 380 -30.84 7.11 -51.21
C ASN A 380 -32.03 7.88 -51.84
N ASN A 381 -32.71 8.72 -51.05
CA ASN A 381 -33.87 9.51 -51.47
C ASN A 381 -35.08 8.67 -51.92
N ASN A 382 -35.21 7.43 -51.45
CA ASN A 382 -36.40 6.63 -51.68
C ASN A 382 -37.46 6.94 -50.61
N PRO A 383 -38.76 7.03 -50.97
CA PRO A 383 -39.82 7.27 -49.99
C PRO A 383 -39.97 6.07 -49.04
N VAL A 384 -39.85 6.34 -47.74
CA VAL A 384 -40.16 5.40 -46.66
C VAL A 384 -41.60 5.65 -46.24
N TYR A 385 -42.47 4.70 -46.58
CA TYR A 385 -43.89 4.79 -46.25
C TYR A 385 -44.15 4.46 -44.78
N LYS A 386 -45.03 5.25 -44.16
CA LYS A 386 -45.58 4.99 -42.82
C LYS A 386 -46.21 3.60 -42.80
N ARG A 387 -45.88 2.84 -41.77
CA ARG A 387 -46.42 1.49 -41.54
C ARG A 387 -47.37 1.52 -40.36
N ASP A 388 -48.57 0.99 -40.55
CA ASP A 388 -49.48 0.66 -39.46
C ASP A 388 -49.18 -0.77 -39.02
N CYS A 389 -48.58 -0.92 -37.85
CA CYS A 389 -48.12 -2.19 -37.31
C CYS A 389 -48.90 -2.55 -36.05
N LYS A 390 -49.22 -3.82 -35.87
CA LYS A 390 -49.64 -4.33 -34.57
C LYS A 390 -48.41 -4.48 -33.68
N VAL A 391 -48.58 -4.25 -32.38
CA VAL A 391 -47.52 -4.41 -31.39
C VAL A 391 -47.71 -5.75 -30.69
N GLY A 392 -46.71 -6.62 -30.81
CA GLY A 392 -46.61 -7.90 -30.13
C GLY A 392 -45.55 -7.86 -29.04
N SER A 393 -45.32 -8.99 -28.38
CA SER A 393 -44.29 -9.14 -27.35
C SER A 393 -43.28 -10.22 -27.70
N LYS A 394 -42.00 -9.89 -27.55
CA LYS A 394 -40.90 -10.83 -27.64
C LYS A 394 -40.32 -11.03 -26.24
N THR A 395 -40.50 -12.22 -25.69
CA THR A 395 -39.97 -12.59 -24.38
C THR A 395 -38.77 -13.49 -24.53
N SER A 396 -37.62 -13.06 -24.00
CA SER A 396 -36.41 -13.87 -23.87
C SER A 396 -36.27 -14.34 -22.43
N ILE A 397 -36.23 -15.66 -22.25
CA ILE A 397 -36.05 -16.32 -20.96
C ILE A 397 -34.64 -16.87 -20.91
N ARG A 398 -33.85 -16.50 -19.90
CA ARG A 398 -32.56 -17.11 -19.61
C ARG A 398 -32.67 -17.92 -18.33
N ILE A 399 -32.24 -19.17 -18.39
CA ILE A 399 -32.22 -20.07 -17.24
C ILE A 399 -30.76 -20.32 -16.89
N ALA A 400 -30.38 -20.07 -15.64
CA ALA A 400 -29.04 -20.38 -15.15
C ALA A 400 -29.13 -21.45 -14.07
N GLU A 401 -28.48 -22.59 -14.31
CA GLU A 401 -28.15 -23.58 -13.31
C GLU A 401 -26.73 -23.28 -12.80
N VAL A 402 -26.56 -23.05 -11.51
CA VAL A 402 -25.27 -22.66 -10.94
C VAL A 402 -24.96 -23.59 -9.78
N THR A 403 -23.76 -24.15 -9.77
CA THR A 403 -23.26 -24.94 -8.64
C THR A 403 -22.18 -24.18 -7.91
N PHE A 404 -22.44 -23.78 -6.66
CA PHE A 404 -21.44 -23.20 -5.78
C PHE A 404 -20.81 -24.30 -4.94
N ALA A 405 -19.47 -24.37 -4.95
CA ALA A 405 -18.71 -25.24 -4.05
C ALA A 405 -18.79 -24.75 -2.60
N ASP A 406 -18.79 -23.43 -2.43
CA ASP A 406 -18.85 -22.74 -1.16
C ASP A 406 -19.81 -21.55 -1.24
N LEU A 407 -20.49 -21.28 -0.13
CA LEU A 407 -21.20 -20.04 0.12
C LEU A 407 -20.82 -19.52 1.52
N PRO A 408 -20.99 -18.22 1.78
CA PRO A 408 -20.84 -17.69 3.13
C PRO A 408 -21.78 -18.42 4.10
N ALA A 409 -21.29 -18.82 5.27
CA ALA A 409 -22.06 -19.64 6.21
C ALA A 409 -23.36 -18.99 6.70
N SER A 410 -23.40 -17.65 6.77
CA SER A 410 -24.61 -16.90 7.13
C SER A 410 -25.63 -16.78 5.99
N MET A 411 -25.29 -17.19 4.77
CA MET A 411 -26.11 -16.95 3.58
C MET A 411 -27.30 -17.92 3.49
N GLN A 412 -28.50 -17.36 3.62
CA GLN A 412 -29.77 -18.08 3.44
C GLN A 412 -30.46 -17.63 2.14
N LEU A 413 -30.20 -18.38 1.07
CA LEU A 413 -30.93 -18.24 -0.19
C LEU A 413 -32.34 -18.84 -0.08
N ALA A 414 -33.32 -18.15 -0.65
CA ALA A 414 -34.70 -18.58 -0.75
C ALA A 414 -35.21 -18.47 -2.19
N LYS A 415 -36.25 -19.24 -2.50
CA LYS A 415 -36.97 -19.10 -3.77
C LYS A 415 -37.52 -17.67 -3.88
N GLY A 416 -37.36 -17.05 -5.04
CA GLY A 416 -37.74 -15.66 -5.30
C GLY A 416 -36.63 -14.64 -5.05
N ASP A 417 -35.51 -15.03 -4.42
CA ASP A 417 -34.34 -14.14 -4.32
C ASP A 417 -33.75 -13.89 -5.72
N GLU A 418 -33.29 -12.67 -5.97
CA GLU A 418 -32.54 -12.32 -7.16
C GLU A 418 -31.04 -12.41 -6.86
N ILE A 419 -30.30 -13.11 -7.70
CA ILE A 419 -28.87 -13.33 -7.50
C ILE A 419 -28.03 -12.85 -8.67
N THR A 420 -26.88 -12.29 -8.34
CA THR A 420 -25.83 -11.91 -9.28
C THR A 420 -24.53 -12.57 -8.85
N PHE A 421 -23.79 -13.14 -9.80
CA PHE A 421 -22.60 -13.93 -9.49
C PHE A 421 -21.55 -13.91 -10.60
N TYR A 422 -20.34 -14.32 -10.23
CA TYR A 422 -19.29 -14.74 -11.13
C TYR A 422 -19.27 -16.25 -11.23
N GLY A 423 -19.22 -16.79 -12.44
CA GLY A 423 -19.16 -18.23 -12.65
C GLY A 423 -18.49 -18.63 -13.95
N ASP A 424 -17.86 -19.80 -13.95
CA ASP A 424 -17.30 -20.40 -15.15
C ASP A 424 -18.42 -21.08 -15.96
N LEU A 425 -18.62 -20.64 -17.20
CA LEU A 425 -19.61 -21.23 -18.08
C LEU A 425 -19.17 -22.63 -18.50
N SER A 426 -19.88 -23.66 -18.01
CA SER A 426 -19.59 -25.06 -18.30
C SER A 426 -20.44 -25.61 -19.45
N ARG A 427 -21.68 -25.12 -19.59
CA ARG A 427 -22.61 -25.53 -20.65
C ARG A 427 -23.48 -24.36 -21.10
N GLU A 428 -23.69 -24.25 -22.40
CA GLU A 428 -24.66 -23.34 -23.02
C GLU A 428 -25.56 -24.15 -23.96
N GLU A 429 -26.87 -24.02 -23.81
CA GLU A 429 -27.84 -24.58 -24.74
C GLU A 429 -28.16 -23.58 -25.86
N LYS A 430 -28.54 -24.10 -27.03
CA LYS A 430 -29.06 -23.26 -28.12
C LYS A 430 -30.43 -22.68 -27.74
N ASP A 431 -30.78 -21.57 -28.35
CA ASP A 431 -32.13 -21.00 -28.22
C ASP A 431 -33.19 -22.03 -28.60
N LYS A 432 -34.16 -22.19 -27.71
CA LYS A 432 -35.35 -23.01 -27.92
C LYS A 432 -36.56 -22.08 -28.06
N SER A 433 -37.31 -22.26 -29.14
CA SER A 433 -38.61 -21.60 -29.29
C SER A 433 -39.60 -22.27 -28.34
N VAL A 434 -40.13 -21.51 -27.37
CA VAL A 434 -41.12 -21.99 -26.39
C VAL A 434 -42.54 -21.73 -26.92
N LYS A 435 -42.73 -20.56 -27.55
CA LYS A 435 -43.99 -20.15 -28.16
C LYS A 435 -43.70 -19.24 -29.35
N GLN A 436 -44.34 -19.48 -30.48
CA GLN A 436 -44.14 -18.66 -31.67
C GLN A 436 -45.47 -18.40 -32.37
N THR A 437 -45.97 -17.18 -32.20
CA THR A 437 -47.16 -16.65 -32.84
C THR A 437 -46.85 -15.26 -33.39
N PRO A 438 -47.65 -14.71 -34.32
CA PRO A 438 -47.43 -13.34 -34.81
C PRO A 438 -47.40 -12.30 -33.69
N ALA A 439 -48.26 -12.44 -32.69
CA ALA A 439 -48.40 -11.49 -31.58
C ALA A 439 -47.42 -11.73 -30.41
N GLU A 440 -46.86 -12.94 -30.31
CA GLU A 440 -46.04 -13.33 -29.17
C GLU A 440 -44.97 -14.34 -29.59
N VAL A 441 -43.71 -14.00 -29.29
CA VAL A 441 -42.55 -14.87 -29.48
C VAL A 441 -41.86 -15.05 -28.14
N VAL A 442 -41.73 -16.30 -27.69
CA VAL A 442 -41.04 -16.66 -26.46
C VAL A 442 -39.88 -17.59 -26.80
N THR A 443 -38.66 -17.16 -26.50
CA THR A 443 -37.44 -17.95 -26.66
C THR A 443 -36.79 -18.19 -25.32
N SER A 444 -36.26 -19.39 -25.10
CA SER A 444 -35.53 -19.76 -23.90
C SER A 444 -34.11 -20.19 -24.24
N ARG A 445 -33.16 -19.78 -23.39
CA ARG A 445 -31.77 -20.25 -23.42
C ARG A 445 -31.36 -20.67 -22.02
N ALA A 446 -30.71 -21.83 -21.91
CA ALA A 446 -30.23 -22.36 -20.64
C ALA A 446 -28.69 -22.34 -20.58
N TYR A 447 -28.17 -22.06 -19.40
CA TYR A 447 -26.75 -22.03 -19.09
C TYR A 447 -26.49 -22.86 -17.84
N ALA A 448 -25.34 -23.54 -17.79
CA ALA A 448 -24.81 -24.13 -16.57
C ALA A 448 -23.49 -23.45 -16.21
N PHE A 449 -23.34 -23.11 -14.93
CA PHE A 449 -22.18 -22.45 -14.37
C PHE A 449 -21.60 -23.23 -13.19
N GLU A 450 -20.28 -23.24 -13.12
CA GLU A 450 -19.59 -23.43 -11.84
C GLU A 450 -19.48 -22.06 -11.17
N GLY A 451 -20.28 -21.85 -10.12
CA GLY A 451 -20.31 -20.59 -9.38
C GLY A 451 -19.01 -20.40 -8.61
N LYS A 452 -18.29 -19.33 -8.92
CA LYS A 452 -17.08 -18.92 -8.20
C LYS A 452 -17.45 -17.98 -7.06
N HIS A 453 -18.04 -16.84 -7.39
CA HIS A 453 -18.32 -15.81 -6.39
C HIS A 453 -19.76 -15.32 -6.46
N LEU A 454 -20.47 -15.36 -5.34
CA LEU A 454 -21.77 -14.71 -5.20
C LEU A 454 -21.54 -13.22 -4.94
N VAL A 455 -22.04 -12.34 -5.81
CA VAL A 455 -21.80 -10.89 -5.71
C VAL A 455 -22.90 -10.22 -4.89
N GLN A 456 -24.15 -10.54 -5.21
CA GLN A 456 -25.28 -9.84 -4.63
C GLN A 456 -26.50 -10.74 -4.56
N VAL A 457 -27.25 -10.58 -3.47
CA VAL A 457 -28.58 -11.18 -3.30
C VAL A 457 -29.58 -10.08 -2.98
N LYS A 458 -30.67 -10.03 -3.74
CA LYS A 458 -31.82 -9.17 -3.44
C LYS A 458 -33.05 -9.99 -3.11
N ARG A 459 -33.84 -9.50 -2.17
CA ARG A 459 -35.15 -10.04 -1.81
C ARG A 459 -36.14 -8.91 -1.91
N GLU A 460 -37.19 -9.12 -2.71
CA GLU A 460 -38.24 -8.12 -2.92
C GLU A 460 -37.65 -6.75 -3.35
N GLY A 461 -36.65 -6.77 -4.24
CA GLY A 461 -35.97 -5.58 -4.76
C GLY A 461 -34.95 -4.93 -3.80
N LYS A 462 -34.82 -5.40 -2.56
CA LYS A 462 -33.85 -4.86 -1.59
C LYS A 462 -32.60 -5.74 -1.52
N VAL A 463 -31.41 -5.12 -1.50
CA VAL A 463 -30.16 -5.84 -1.28
C VAL A 463 -30.15 -6.40 0.14
N VAL A 464 -30.17 -7.73 0.25
CA VAL A 464 -30.06 -8.44 1.53
C VAL A 464 -28.58 -8.60 1.88
N GLN A 465 -27.76 -8.86 0.87
CA GLN A 465 -26.34 -9.07 1.04
C GLN A 465 -25.58 -8.69 -0.25
N SER A 466 -24.42 -8.08 -0.06
CA SER A 466 -23.41 -7.84 -1.09
C SER A 466 -22.08 -8.36 -0.56
N PHE A 467 -21.27 -8.95 -1.42
CA PHE A 467 -19.95 -9.47 -1.07
C PHE A 467 -18.85 -8.68 -1.74
#